data_AF-A0A3D5PB97-F1
#
_entry.id   AF-A0A3D5PB97-F1
#
_cell.length_a   1.000
_cell.length_b   1.000
_cell.length_c   1.000
_cell.angle_alpha   90.00
_cell.angle_beta   90.00
_cell.angle_gamma   90.00
#
_symmetry.space_group_name_H-M   'P 1'
#
loop_
_entity.id
_entity.type
_entity.pdbx_description
1 polymer ?
#
loop_
_entity_poly.entity_id
_entity_poly.type
_entity_poly.pdbx_seq_one_letter_code
_entity_poly.pdbx_strand_id
1 'polypeptide(L)' 'KGFTGTNGRIGRRSTGFGLYLCRRLCKKMGLGIFADSQEGKGTSVTLSFPKSSMYL' A
#
# COMPACT_ATOMS: atom_id res chain seq x y z
N LYS A 1 -3.49 4.09 17.35
CA LYS A 1 -4.57 4.69 16.52
C LYS A 1 -4.76 3.81 15.29
N GLY A 2 -5.99 3.36 15.00
CA GLY A 2 -6.30 2.66 13.75
C GLY A 2 -6.43 3.65 12.58
N PHE A 3 -6.25 3.19 11.36
CA PHE A 3 -6.23 4.02 10.13
C PHE A 3 -7.50 3.81 9.27
N THR A 4 -8.63 3.50 9.90
CA THR A 4 -9.86 3.07 9.21
C THR A 4 -10.80 4.25 8.95
N GLY A 5 -11.17 4.46 7.68
CA GLY A 5 -12.21 5.41 7.28
C GLY A 5 -13.63 4.84 7.35
N THR A 6 -14.63 5.72 7.32
CA THR A 6 -16.06 5.42 7.51
C THR A 6 -16.87 5.35 6.20
N ASN A 7 -16.33 5.80 5.07
CA ASN A 7 -17.06 5.90 3.80
C ASN A 7 -17.50 4.53 3.28
N GLY A 8 -18.81 4.28 3.23
CA GLY A 8 -19.43 3.08 2.64
C GLY A 8 -19.29 1.78 3.46
N ARG A 9 -18.72 1.81 4.67
CA ARG A 9 -18.51 0.61 5.49
C ARG A 9 -19.65 0.38 6.48
N ILE A 10 -20.54 -0.57 6.15
CA ILE A 10 -21.71 -0.94 6.97
C ILE A 10 -21.42 -2.21 7.83
N GLY A 11 -20.31 -2.93 7.60
CA GLY A 11 -19.97 -4.15 8.36
C GLY A 11 -18.48 -4.47 8.47
N ARG A 12 -18.12 -5.19 9.56
CA ARG A 12 -16.79 -5.63 10.05
C ARG A 12 -15.72 -4.52 10.19
N ARG A 13 -15.28 -4.29 11.44
CA ARG A 13 -14.15 -3.39 11.74
C ARG A 13 -12.87 -3.95 11.12
N SER A 14 -12.21 -3.17 10.28
CA SER A 14 -10.80 -3.38 9.92
C SER A 14 -9.95 -2.36 10.67
N THR A 15 -8.64 -2.60 10.79
CA THR A 15 -7.72 -1.76 11.57
C THR A 15 -7.00 -0.69 10.73
N GLY A 16 -7.09 -0.79 9.40
CA GLY A 16 -6.41 0.12 8.47
C GLY A 16 -4.89 -0.10 8.34
N PHE A 17 -4.32 -1.16 8.94
CA PHE A 17 -2.87 -1.40 8.93
C PHE A 17 -2.30 -1.99 7.63
N GLY A 18 -3.14 -2.42 6.68
CA GLY A 18 -2.68 -3.16 5.49
C GLY A 18 -1.60 -2.43 4.68
N LEU A 19 -1.86 -1.19 4.24
CA LEU A 19 -0.89 -0.41 3.48
C LEU A 19 0.37 -0.05 4.28
N TYR A 20 0.22 0.16 5.59
CA TYR A 20 1.37 0.37 6.48
C TYR A 20 2.28 -0.86 6.53
N LEU A 21 1.70 -2.06 6.65
CA LEU A 21 2.44 -3.32 6.63
C LEU A 21 3.12 -3.53 5.27
N CYS A 22 2.42 -3.30 4.16
CA CYS A 22 3.00 -3.37 2.82
C CYS A 22 4.20 -2.44 2.68
N ARG A 23 4.10 -1.18 3.10
CA ARG A 23 5.22 -0.22 3.06
C ARG A 23 6.43 -0.71 3.86
N ARG A 24 6.20 -1.29 5.05
CA ARG A 24 7.30 -1.83 5.87
C ARG A 24 7.97 -3.03 5.21
N LEU A 25 7.19 -3.93 4.61
CA LEU A 25 7.72 -5.10 3.91
C LEU A 25 8.50 -4.69 2.66
N CYS A 26 7.93 -3.84 1.80
CA CYS A 26 8.60 -3.32 0.61
C CYS A 26 9.92 -2.64 0.97
N LYS A 27 9.95 -1.78 2.01
CA LYS A 27 11.19 -1.15 2.48
C LYS A 27 12.26 -2.17 2.89
N LYS A 28 11.87 -3.25 3.59
CA LYS A 28 12.81 -4.32 3.99
C LYS A 28 13.35 -5.11 2.79
N MET A 29 12.56 -5.24 1.74
CA MET A 29 12.91 -5.97 0.52
C MET A 29 13.60 -5.10 -0.54
N GLY A 30 13.87 -3.82 -0.25
CA GLY A 30 14.41 -2.88 -1.23
C GLY A 30 13.42 -2.50 -2.35
N LEU A 31 12.12 -2.72 -2.13
CA LEU A 31 11.05 -2.40 -3.08
C LEU A 31 10.43 -1.03 -2.78
N GLY A 32 9.96 -0.35 -3.83
CA GLY A 32 9.08 0.81 -3.72
C GLY A 32 7.61 0.41 -3.70
N ILE A 33 6.78 1.15 -2.96
CA ILE A 33 5.31 1.06 -3.02
C ILE A 33 4.70 2.46 -3.02
N PHE A 34 3.77 2.70 -3.94
CA PHE A 34 3.06 3.97 -4.11
C PHE A 34 1.57 3.71 -4.24
N ALA A 35 0.76 4.66 -3.78
CA ALA A 35 -0.69 4.62 -3.94
C ALA A 35 -1.18 5.99 -4.40
N ASP A 36 -2.03 5.99 -5.42
CA ASP A 36 -2.72 7.16 -5.94
C ASP A 36 -4.22 6.84 -5.97
N SER A 37 -5.06 7.79 -5.56
CA SER A 37 -6.50 7.54 -5.50
C SER A 37 -7.29 8.80 -5.75
N GLN A 38 -8.38 8.65 -6.49
CA GLN A 38 -9.37 9.68 -6.70
C GLN A 38 -10.76 9.11 -6.38
N GLU A 39 -11.51 9.84 -5.54
CA GLU A 39 -12.88 9.48 -5.18
C GLU A 39 -13.76 9.34 -6.43
N GLY A 40 -14.58 8.28 -6.47
CA GLY A 40 -15.41 7.95 -7.63
C GLY A 40 -14.65 7.39 -8.84
N LYS A 41 -13.31 7.40 -8.86
CA LYS A 41 -12.49 6.84 -9.94
C LYS A 41 -11.65 5.63 -9.54
N GLY A 42 -11.45 5.43 -8.24
CA GLY A 42 -10.77 4.27 -7.67
C GLY A 42 -9.38 4.59 -7.12
N THR A 43 -8.58 3.54 -6.97
CA THR A 43 -7.25 3.58 -6.36
C THR A 43 -6.30 2.73 -7.18
N SER A 44 -5.13 3.27 -7.50
CA SER A 44 -4.02 2.57 -8.14
C SER A 44 -2.89 2.37 -7.13
N VAL A 45 -2.36 1.15 -7.07
CA VAL A 45 -1.20 0.80 -6.23
C VAL A 45 -0.08 0.32 -7.14
N THR A 46 1.11 0.91 -7.01
CA THR A 46 2.28 0.59 -7.83
C THR A 46 3.38 0.01 -6.96
N LEU A 47 3.97 -1.11 -7.40
CA LEU A 47 5.18 -1.70 -6.82
C LEU A 47 6.36 -1.47 -7.75
N SER A 48 7.47 -0.98 -7.21
CA SER A 48 8.72 -0.78 -7.95
C SER A 48 9.77 -1.77 -7.49
N PHE A 49 10.33 -2.51 -8.43
CA PHE A 49 11.39 -3.47 -8.20
C PHE A 49 12.71 -2.86 -8.67
N PRO A 50 13.79 -2.94 -7.87
CA PRO A 50 15.10 -2.49 -8.32
C PRO A 50 15.50 -3.32 -9.54
N LYS A 51 16.07 -2.66 -10.54
CA LYS A 51 16.70 -3.35 -11.66
C LYS A 51 17.87 -4.14 -11.08
N SER A 52 17.92 -5.44 -11.32
CA SER A 52 19.05 -6.27 -10.89
C SER A 52 20.36 -5.59 -11.33
N SER A 53 21.22 -5.27 -10.37
CA SER A 53 22.65 -5.18 -10.64
C SER A 53 23.15 -6.60 -10.61
N MET A 54 23.02 -7.29 -11.74
CA MET A 54 23.91 -8.40 -12.02
C MET A 54 25.29 -7.74 -12.13
N TYR A 55 26.04 -7.74 -11.03
CA TYR A 55 27.47 -7.50 -11.09
C TYR A 55 28.05 -8.62 -11.96
N LEU A 56 28.81 -8.21 -12.97
CA LEU A 56 29.60 -9.04 -13.86
C LEU A 56 30.39 -10.11 -13.10
#